data_AF-A0A5N6GEU0-F1
#
_entry.id   AF-A0A5N6GEU0-F1
#
_cell.length_a   1.000
_cell.length_b   1.000
_cell.length_c   1.000
_cell.angle_alpha   90.00
_cell.angle_beta   90.00
_cell.angle_gamma   90.00
#
_symmetry.space_group_name_H-M   'P 1'
#
loop_
_entity.id
_entity.type
_entity.pdbx_description
1 polymer ?
#
loop_
_entity_poly.entity_id
_entity_poly.type
_entity_poly.pdbx_seq_one_letter_code
_entity_poly.pdbx_strand_id
1 'polypeptide(L)'
;MADRAVGGFSTASLDYVPADPATHSPAHARFHGSISTKLPNNWRVERTGYAAFRNKDRGLWLFGRLFWDMDPYSYLALRVKSDGRRYTVNIQTDSIVETDIHQHRLYTRHHRVQEASDEDLSSHEAAAEESSEVYPSRVPPSLSDVPPESTIMSTSTSTETAGTTGWETILLPLNAFVRTNHGLVVEPQTSILRQRVKSIGIGLTDRVEGPYDLRIHKIWATNGMSEAEIEEERRICGVDALPVDEGVRSGWTRESAQQHTSPQEAPKAKKGLKALRSEWDQ
;
A
#
# COMPACT_ATOMS: atom_id res chain seq x y z
N MET A 1 -3.42 -18.61 7.55
CA MET A 1 -4.77 -19.08 7.16
C MET A 1 -4.78 -19.26 5.65
N ALA A 2 -5.43 -20.30 5.15
CA ALA A 2 -5.69 -20.50 3.73
C ALA A 2 -7.12 -21.03 3.56
N ASP A 3 -7.60 -21.09 2.33
CA ASP A 3 -8.91 -21.66 1.98
C ASP A 3 -9.08 -23.14 2.41
N ARG A 4 -8.01 -23.84 2.79
CA ARG A 4 -8.07 -25.17 3.42
C ARG A 4 -9.01 -25.21 4.63
N ALA A 5 -9.19 -24.09 5.34
CA ALA A 5 -10.16 -23.98 6.44
C ALA A 5 -11.62 -24.18 6.00
N VAL A 6 -11.94 -23.93 4.73
CA VAL A 6 -13.26 -24.15 4.13
C VAL A 6 -13.26 -25.33 3.14
N GLY A 7 -12.22 -26.16 3.17
CA GLY A 7 -12.08 -27.34 2.29
C GLY A 7 -11.33 -27.08 0.98
N GLY A 8 -10.79 -25.88 0.78
CA GLY A 8 -9.93 -25.57 -0.37
C GLY A 8 -8.57 -26.29 -0.34
N PHE A 9 -7.82 -26.11 -1.43
CA PHE A 9 -6.55 -26.81 -1.64
C PHE A 9 -5.31 -25.91 -1.49
N SER A 10 -5.52 -24.61 -1.22
CA SER A 10 -4.41 -23.67 -1.01
C SER A 10 -3.69 -23.94 0.31
N THR A 11 -2.40 -23.66 0.31
CA THR A 11 -1.51 -23.84 1.46
C THR A 11 -0.91 -22.51 1.87
N ALA A 12 -0.65 -22.33 3.17
CA ALA A 12 -0.05 -21.12 3.70
C ALA A 12 0.78 -21.41 4.95
N SER A 13 2.05 -21.01 4.91
CA SER A 13 3.02 -21.10 5.99
C SER A 13 3.65 -19.74 6.25
N LEU A 14 4.03 -19.49 7.51
CA LEU A 14 4.72 -18.29 7.94
C LEU A 14 5.88 -18.68 8.84
N ASP A 15 7.08 -18.67 8.28
CA ASP A 15 8.29 -19.15 8.95
C ASP A 15 9.24 -17.99 9.25
N TYR A 16 9.96 -18.06 10.38
CA TYR A 16 11.03 -17.12 10.67
C TYR A 16 12.33 -17.61 10.03
N VAL A 17 12.98 -16.73 9.27
CA VAL A 17 14.28 -16.96 8.65
C VAL A 17 15.30 -16.02 9.30
N PRO A 18 16.36 -16.54 9.94
CA PRO A 18 17.38 -15.71 10.56
C PRO A 18 18.17 -14.91 9.52
N ALA A 19 18.84 -13.84 9.96
CA ALA A 19 19.73 -13.08 9.10
C ALA A 19 20.88 -13.96 8.62
N ASP A 20 21.23 -13.83 7.34
CA ASP A 20 22.34 -14.55 6.73
C ASP A 20 23.39 -13.54 6.24
N PRO A 21 24.56 -13.46 6.91
CA PRO A 21 25.65 -12.57 6.53
C PRO A 21 26.23 -12.89 5.15
N ALA A 22 26.16 -14.14 4.68
CA ALA A 22 26.76 -14.54 3.41
C ALA A 22 25.97 -14.02 2.21
N THR A 23 24.64 -13.95 2.34
CA THR A 23 23.73 -13.44 1.30
C THR A 23 23.34 -11.98 1.52
N HIS A 24 23.86 -11.32 2.57
CA HIS A 24 23.41 -10.02 3.06
C HIS A 24 21.88 -9.94 3.26
N SER A 25 21.22 -11.07 3.50
CA SER A 25 19.77 -11.09 3.72
C SER A 25 19.47 -10.79 5.18
N PRO A 26 18.61 -9.81 5.49
CA PRO A 26 18.24 -9.54 6.87
C PRO A 26 17.35 -10.66 7.42
N ALA A 27 17.20 -10.72 8.74
CA ALA A 27 16.22 -11.61 9.37
C ALA A 27 14.82 -11.22 8.92
N HIS A 28 13.98 -12.20 8.56
CA HIS A 28 12.66 -11.92 8.01
C HIS A 28 11.68 -13.05 8.27
N ALA A 29 10.39 -12.74 8.19
CA ALA A 29 9.34 -13.74 8.06
C ALA A 29 9.17 -14.10 6.58
N ARG A 30 9.04 -15.39 6.27
CA ARG A 30 8.73 -15.90 4.94
C ARG A 30 7.30 -16.41 4.92
N PHE A 31 6.43 -15.69 4.22
CA PHE A 31 5.06 -16.08 3.96
C PHE A 31 5.00 -16.78 2.60
N HIS A 32 4.81 -18.10 2.61
CA HIS A 32 4.88 -18.91 1.39
C HIS A 32 3.83 -20.03 1.37
N GLY A 33 3.60 -20.56 0.18
CA GLY A 33 2.62 -21.63 -0.03
C GLY A 33 2.27 -21.77 -1.51
N SER A 34 1.10 -22.33 -1.77
CA SER A 34 0.54 -22.51 -3.11
C SER A 34 -0.94 -22.15 -3.12
N ILE A 35 -1.35 -21.38 -4.14
CA ILE A 35 -2.76 -21.08 -4.40
C ILE A 35 -3.33 -22.12 -5.37
N SER A 36 -4.55 -22.58 -5.09
CA SER A 36 -5.37 -23.35 -6.03
C SER A 36 -6.80 -22.83 -6.02
N THR A 37 -7.38 -22.69 -7.21
CA THR A 37 -8.77 -22.24 -7.40
C THR A 37 -9.76 -23.39 -7.49
N LYS A 38 -9.27 -24.63 -7.33
CA LYS A 38 -10.11 -25.83 -7.32
C LYS A 38 -11.14 -25.73 -6.18
N LEU A 39 -12.41 -25.84 -6.56
CA LEU A 39 -13.52 -25.85 -5.61
C LEU A 39 -13.62 -27.22 -4.90
N PRO A 40 -13.92 -27.24 -3.59
CA PRO A 40 -14.25 -28.47 -2.90
C PRO A 40 -15.56 -29.06 -3.42
N ASN A 41 -15.81 -30.33 -3.14
CA ASN A 41 -17.08 -30.99 -3.44
C ASN A 41 -18.17 -30.58 -2.44
N ASN A 42 -18.39 -29.26 -2.29
CA ASN A 42 -19.38 -28.67 -1.40
C ASN A 42 -19.95 -27.41 -2.06
N TRP A 43 -21.26 -27.39 -2.27
CA TRP A 43 -21.98 -26.27 -2.91
C TRP A 43 -21.95 -24.98 -2.09
N ARG A 44 -21.66 -25.04 -0.78
CA ARG A 44 -21.60 -23.85 0.08
C ARG A 44 -20.36 -22.97 -0.16
N VAL A 45 -19.37 -23.47 -0.89
CA VAL A 45 -18.12 -22.75 -1.14
C VAL A 45 -18.12 -22.32 -2.60
N GLU A 46 -18.45 -21.06 -2.83
CA GLU A 46 -18.48 -20.48 -4.17
C GLU A 46 -17.09 -20.01 -4.63
N ARG A 47 -16.18 -19.72 -3.68
CA ARG A 47 -14.87 -19.13 -3.97
C ARG A 47 -13.77 -19.72 -3.09
N THR A 48 -12.68 -20.17 -3.74
CA THR A 48 -11.40 -20.58 -3.13
C THR A 48 -10.24 -19.83 -3.81
N GLY A 49 -9.01 -20.11 -3.40
CA GLY A 49 -7.79 -19.52 -3.92
C GLY A 49 -7.27 -18.35 -3.08
N TYR A 50 -7.30 -18.46 -1.76
CA TYR A 50 -6.77 -17.40 -0.87
C TYR A 50 -5.83 -17.92 0.20
N ALA A 51 -4.88 -17.06 0.56
CA ALA A 51 -3.97 -17.25 1.69
C ALA A 51 -3.77 -15.93 2.43
N ALA A 52 -3.72 -15.95 3.76
CA ALA A 52 -3.52 -14.75 4.56
C ALA A 52 -2.90 -15.05 5.92
N PHE A 53 -2.21 -14.08 6.50
CA PHE A 53 -1.84 -14.08 7.91
C PHE A 53 -2.18 -12.74 8.55
N ARG A 54 -2.28 -12.72 9.88
CA ARG A 54 -2.42 -11.50 10.68
C ARG A 54 -1.66 -11.65 11.98
N ASN A 55 -1.23 -10.54 12.56
CA ASN A 55 -0.66 -10.56 13.91
C ASN A 55 -1.74 -10.93 14.95
N LYS A 56 -1.27 -11.36 16.12
CA LYS A 56 -2.17 -11.61 17.27
C LYS A 56 -2.70 -10.27 17.78
N ASP A 57 -4.00 -10.25 18.09
CA ASP A 57 -4.62 -9.14 18.81
C ASP A 57 -3.97 -9.01 20.20
N ARG A 58 -3.97 -7.80 20.78
CA ARG A 58 -3.44 -7.54 22.12
C ARG A 58 -4.26 -8.21 23.23
N GLY A 59 -5.45 -8.71 22.89
CA GLY A 59 -6.28 -9.54 23.76
C GLY A 59 -7.13 -8.71 24.72
N LEU A 60 -7.58 -9.34 25.80
CA LEU A 60 -8.37 -8.71 26.86
C LEU A 60 -7.52 -8.46 28.10
N TRP A 61 -7.71 -7.29 28.70
CA TRP A 61 -7.32 -7.00 30.07
C TRP A 61 -8.59 -6.94 30.96
N LEU A 62 -8.41 -6.82 32.28
CA LEU A 62 -9.48 -6.81 33.28
C LEU A 62 -10.46 -5.63 33.12
N PHE A 63 -10.10 -4.63 32.31
CA PHE A 63 -10.92 -3.44 32.04
C PHE A 63 -11.34 -3.31 30.57
N GLY A 64 -11.21 -4.38 29.78
CA GLY A 64 -11.66 -4.41 28.39
C GLY A 64 -10.60 -4.87 27.39
N ARG A 65 -10.92 -4.73 26.10
CA ARG A 65 -10.06 -5.16 24.99
C ARG A 65 -8.91 -4.17 24.80
N LEU A 66 -7.70 -4.67 24.63
CA LEU A 66 -6.52 -3.87 24.31
C LEU A 66 -6.45 -3.62 22.81
N PHE A 67 -5.98 -2.44 22.42
CA PHE A 67 -5.79 -2.05 21.03
C PHE A 67 -4.38 -1.52 20.79
N TRP A 68 -3.99 -1.50 19.53
CA TRP A 68 -2.84 -0.76 19.05
C TRP A 68 -3.26 0.67 18.74
N ASP A 69 -2.50 1.63 19.26
CA ASP A 69 -2.68 3.05 18.95
C ASP A 69 -1.71 3.45 17.84
N MET A 70 -2.26 3.72 16.66
CA MET A 70 -1.56 4.20 15.48
C MET A 70 -1.91 5.66 15.15
N ASP A 71 -2.68 6.34 16.01
CA ASP A 71 -3.11 7.72 15.80
C ASP A 71 -1.97 8.72 15.59
N PRO A 72 -0.82 8.59 16.30
CA PRO A 72 0.31 9.49 16.08
C PRO A 72 0.97 9.35 14.71
N TYR A 73 0.65 8.30 13.94
CA TYR A 73 1.32 7.98 12.68
C TYR A 73 0.44 8.22 11.46
N SER A 74 1.09 8.54 10.34
CA SER A 74 0.43 8.83 9.07
C SER A 74 0.52 7.67 8.09
N TYR A 75 1.58 6.86 8.18
CA TYR A 75 1.87 5.78 7.25
C TYR A 75 2.03 4.44 7.95
N LEU A 76 1.66 3.37 7.26
CA LEU A 76 2.09 2.02 7.54
C LEU A 76 3.20 1.65 6.55
N ALA A 77 4.40 1.42 7.06
CA ALA A 77 5.57 1.03 6.31
C ALA A 77 5.75 -0.49 6.30
N LEU A 78 6.09 -1.04 5.13
CA LEU A 78 6.40 -2.46 4.95
C LEU A 78 7.73 -2.58 4.20
N ARG A 79 8.71 -3.25 4.81
CA ARG A 79 9.96 -3.65 4.13
C ARG A 79 9.85 -5.11 3.72
N VAL A 80 9.75 -5.35 2.42
CA VAL A 80 9.40 -6.65 1.84
C VAL A 80 10.28 -7.00 0.65
N LYS A 81 10.32 -8.29 0.32
CA LYS A 81 10.82 -8.81 -0.94
C LYS A 81 9.73 -9.73 -1.51
N SER A 82 9.24 -9.38 -2.69
CA SER A 82 8.06 -10.01 -3.30
C SER A 82 8.42 -10.81 -4.53
N ASP A 83 7.64 -11.84 -4.79
CA ASP A 83 7.60 -12.66 -5.99
C ASP A 83 6.77 -12.05 -7.15
N GLY A 84 6.21 -10.85 -6.99
CA GLY A 84 5.40 -10.17 -8.00
C GLY A 84 3.89 -10.46 -7.94
N ARG A 85 3.44 -11.30 -6.99
CA ARG A 85 2.02 -11.58 -6.76
C ARG A 85 1.26 -10.37 -6.21
N ARG A 86 -0.08 -10.37 -6.37
CA ARG A 86 -0.96 -9.28 -5.92
C ARG A 86 -1.36 -9.46 -4.45
N TYR A 87 -0.58 -8.89 -3.54
CA TYR A 87 -0.87 -8.89 -2.10
C TYR A 87 -1.72 -7.69 -1.68
N THR A 88 -2.51 -7.87 -0.61
CA THR A 88 -3.29 -6.83 0.05
C THR A 88 -2.91 -6.73 1.53
N VAL A 89 -2.76 -5.51 2.03
CA VAL A 89 -2.58 -5.21 3.45
C VAL A 89 -3.93 -4.93 4.07
N ASN A 90 -4.22 -5.62 5.17
CA ASN A 90 -5.51 -5.61 5.85
C ASN A 90 -5.34 -5.08 7.28
N ILE A 91 -6.11 -4.06 7.65
CA ILE A 91 -6.17 -3.49 9.00
C ILE A 91 -7.57 -3.73 9.56
N GLN A 92 -7.65 -4.48 10.66
CA GLN A 92 -8.88 -4.67 11.40
C GLN A 92 -8.91 -3.71 12.59
N THR A 93 -9.95 -2.89 12.68
CA THR A 93 -10.18 -1.97 13.81
C THR A 93 -11.38 -2.38 14.63
N ASP A 94 -11.63 -1.67 15.72
CA ASP A 94 -12.96 -1.68 16.31
C ASP A 94 -13.96 -1.01 15.37
N SER A 95 -14.98 -1.76 14.98
CA SER A 95 -16.10 -1.34 14.14
C SER A 95 -17.37 -1.95 14.70
N ILE A 96 -18.51 -1.33 14.39
CA ILE A 96 -19.85 -1.85 14.70
C ILE A 96 -20.04 -3.21 14.02
N VAL A 97 -19.51 -3.36 12.80
CA VAL A 97 -19.55 -4.60 12.06
C VAL A 97 -18.18 -5.28 12.18
N GLU A 98 -18.12 -6.41 12.89
CA GLU A 98 -16.85 -7.07 13.20
C GLU A 98 -16.12 -7.61 11.96
N THR A 99 -16.86 -7.82 10.87
CA THR A 99 -16.36 -8.27 9.58
C THR A 99 -15.78 -7.14 8.72
N ASP A 100 -15.84 -5.89 9.20
CA ASP A 100 -15.20 -4.76 8.53
C ASP A 100 -13.68 -4.86 8.58
N ILE A 101 -13.07 -4.67 7.42
CA ILE A 101 -11.62 -4.68 7.23
C ILE A 101 -11.26 -3.49 6.35
N HIS A 102 -10.25 -2.74 6.74
CA HIS A 102 -9.66 -1.69 5.92
C HIS A 102 -8.55 -2.31 5.07
N GLN A 103 -8.64 -2.19 3.75
CA GLN A 103 -7.74 -2.83 2.80
C GLN A 103 -6.97 -1.81 1.96
N HIS A 104 -5.74 -2.15 1.62
CA HIS A 104 -4.91 -1.42 0.67
C HIS A 104 -4.05 -2.42 -0.11
N ARG A 105 -3.91 -2.26 -1.43
CA ARG A 105 -3.02 -3.13 -2.21
C ARG A 105 -1.55 -2.87 -1.88
N LEU A 106 -0.76 -3.94 -1.82
CA LEU A 106 0.69 -3.83 -1.68
C LEU A 106 1.31 -3.80 -3.08
N TYR A 107 1.76 -2.63 -3.49
CA TYR A 107 2.38 -2.43 -4.79
C TYR A 107 3.89 -2.66 -4.69
N THR A 108 4.39 -3.72 -5.30
CA THR A 108 5.81 -4.10 -5.32
C THR A 108 6.40 -3.87 -6.71
N ARG A 109 7.71 -3.62 -6.81
CA ARG A 109 8.33 -3.39 -8.13
C ARG A 109 8.23 -4.60 -9.05
N HIS A 110 8.41 -5.80 -8.51
CA HIS A 110 8.30 -7.05 -9.27
C HIS A 110 6.92 -7.23 -9.92
N HIS A 111 5.87 -6.66 -9.33
CA HIS A 111 4.54 -6.67 -9.92
C HIS A 111 4.45 -5.83 -11.21
N ARG A 112 5.14 -4.68 -11.27
CA ARG A 112 5.11 -3.76 -12.42
C ARG A 112 5.87 -4.29 -13.63
N VAL A 113 6.92 -5.09 -13.41
CA VAL A 113 7.74 -5.66 -14.50
C VAL A 113 6.93 -6.66 -15.32
N GLN A 114 6.08 -7.46 -14.67
CA GLN A 114 5.28 -8.46 -15.35
C GLN A 114 4.15 -7.86 -16.19
N GLU A 115 3.58 -6.72 -15.77
CA GLU A 115 2.63 -5.94 -16.58
C GLU A 115 3.29 -5.29 -17.81
N ALA A 116 4.61 -5.07 -17.79
CA ALA A 116 5.33 -4.50 -18.93
C ALA A 116 5.83 -5.57 -19.93
N SER A 117 5.90 -6.85 -19.53
CA SER A 117 6.47 -7.91 -20.36
C SER A 117 5.46 -8.80 -21.09
N ASP A 118 4.19 -8.86 -20.67
CA ASP A 118 3.25 -9.83 -21.24
C ASP A 118 2.00 -9.18 -21.89
N GLU A 119 1.85 -9.41 -23.19
CA GLU A 119 0.60 -9.39 -23.94
C GLU A 119 -0.36 -10.52 -23.49
N ASP A 120 -0.56 -10.73 -22.19
CA ASP A 120 -1.53 -11.70 -21.67
C ASP A 120 -2.87 -11.02 -21.40
N LEU A 121 -3.60 -10.78 -22.49
CA LEU A 121 -4.96 -10.22 -22.53
C LEU A 121 -6.02 -11.05 -21.78
N SER A 122 -5.69 -12.23 -21.23
CA SER A 122 -6.66 -13.14 -20.60
C SER A 122 -6.88 -12.92 -19.09
N SER A 123 -5.89 -12.41 -18.34
CA SER A 123 -6.02 -12.19 -16.88
C SER A 123 -6.49 -10.79 -16.50
N HIS A 124 -6.44 -9.84 -17.44
CA HIS A 124 -6.97 -8.49 -17.27
C HIS A 124 -8.50 -8.46 -17.29
N GLU A 125 -9.14 -9.31 -18.10
CA GLU A 125 -10.61 -9.36 -18.19
C GLU A 125 -11.23 -9.89 -16.89
N ALA A 126 -10.68 -10.95 -16.27
CA ALA A 126 -11.25 -11.52 -15.04
C ALA A 126 -11.20 -10.57 -13.83
N ALA A 127 -10.11 -9.81 -13.66
CA ALA A 127 -9.98 -8.86 -12.56
C ALA A 127 -10.72 -7.53 -12.82
N ALA A 128 -10.74 -7.06 -14.07
CA ALA A 128 -11.47 -5.85 -14.45
C ALA A 128 -12.99 -6.07 -14.44
N GLU A 129 -13.48 -7.23 -14.92
CA GLU A 129 -14.89 -7.61 -14.81
C GLU A 129 -15.32 -7.78 -13.34
N GLU A 130 -14.54 -8.47 -12.49
CA GLU A 130 -14.84 -8.59 -11.05
C GLU A 130 -14.87 -7.23 -10.34
N SER A 131 -13.97 -6.30 -10.69
CA SER A 131 -13.96 -4.97 -10.10
C SER A 131 -15.20 -4.15 -10.50
N SER A 132 -15.75 -4.39 -11.70
CA SER A 132 -16.96 -3.71 -12.19
C SER A 132 -18.26 -4.33 -11.67
N GLU A 133 -18.31 -5.64 -11.43
CA GLU A 133 -19.46 -6.31 -10.79
C GLU A 133 -19.55 -6.02 -9.29
N VAL A 134 -18.41 -5.90 -8.60
CA VAL A 134 -18.32 -5.65 -7.15
C VAL A 134 -18.41 -4.15 -6.82
N TYR A 135 -17.97 -3.27 -7.74
CA TYR A 135 -17.98 -1.81 -7.57
C TYR A 135 -18.74 -1.11 -8.71
N PRO A 136 -20.07 -0.94 -8.60
CA PRO A 136 -20.88 -0.30 -9.66
C PRO A 136 -20.50 1.18 -9.92
N SER A 137 -19.71 1.81 -9.04
CA SER A 137 -19.48 3.27 -9.05
C SER A 137 -18.02 3.71 -9.26
N ARG A 138 -17.09 2.80 -9.64
CA ARG A 138 -15.62 2.97 -9.82
C ARG A 138 -14.79 2.35 -8.68
N VAL A 139 -13.77 1.56 -9.06
CA VAL A 139 -12.80 0.94 -8.14
C VAL A 139 -12.01 2.03 -7.39
N PRO A 140 -11.89 1.95 -6.05
CA PRO A 140 -11.08 2.88 -5.28
C PRO A 140 -9.59 2.84 -5.69
N PRO A 141 -8.87 3.99 -5.74
CA PRO A 141 -7.48 4.04 -6.20
C PRO A 141 -6.50 3.13 -5.42
N SER A 142 -6.72 2.94 -4.12
CA SER A 142 -5.88 2.07 -3.28
C SER A 142 -6.09 0.57 -3.49
N LEU A 143 -7.15 0.19 -4.22
CA LEU A 143 -7.45 -1.18 -4.64
C LEU A 143 -7.27 -1.39 -6.15
N SER A 144 -6.89 -0.34 -6.89
CA SER A 144 -6.62 -0.38 -8.33
C SER A 144 -5.40 -1.25 -8.67
N ASP A 145 -5.17 -1.49 -9.96
CA ASP A 145 -3.92 -2.09 -10.46
C ASP A 145 -2.75 -1.09 -10.45
N VAL A 146 -3.06 0.19 -10.68
CA VAL A 146 -2.06 1.25 -10.71
C VAL A 146 -1.86 1.82 -9.30
N PRO A 147 -0.62 1.94 -8.80
CA PRO A 147 -0.37 2.55 -7.51
C PRO A 147 -0.82 4.01 -7.50
N PRO A 148 -1.59 4.45 -6.49
CA PRO A 148 -1.99 5.84 -6.38
C PRO A 148 -0.77 6.71 -6.04
N GLU A 149 -0.80 7.99 -6.41
CA GLU A 149 0.29 8.94 -6.14
C GLU A 149 0.63 9.08 -4.65
N SER A 150 -0.31 8.73 -3.77
CA SER A 150 -0.13 8.74 -2.34
C SER A 150 0.68 7.54 -1.82
N THR A 151 0.81 6.46 -2.59
CA THR A 151 1.66 5.32 -2.23
C THR A 151 3.11 5.62 -2.60
N ILE A 152 3.99 5.60 -1.61
CA ILE A 152 5.41 5.90 -1.80
C ILE A 152 6.19 4.59 -1.89
N MET A 153 6.91 4.42 -2.99
CA MET A 153 7.83 3.32 -3.27
C MET A 153 8.97 3.87 -4.13
N SER A 154 10.16 3.27 -4.12
CA SER A 154 11.26 3.86 -4.90
C SER A 154 11.04 3.67 -6.41
N THR A 155 11.34 4.73 -7.16
CA THR A 155 11.03 4.91 -8.58
C THR A 155 12.08 4.30 -9.52
N SER A 156 13.07 3.56 -8.99
CA SER A 156 14.05 2.83 -9.80
C SER A 156 13.36 1.83 -10.72
N THR A 157 13.27 2.19 -12.00
CA THR A 157 12.71 1.39 -13.10
C THR A 157 13.77 0.54 -13.80
N SER A 158 14.96 0.39 -13.20
CA SER A 158 16.07 -0.33 -13.81
C SER A 158 15.75 -1.83 -13.94
N THR A 159 15.67 -2.28 -15.19
CA THR A 159 15.46 -3.66 -15.64
C THR A 159 16.64 -4.60 -15.35
N GLU A 160 17.75 -4.06 -14.84
CA GLU A 160 18.91 -4.85 -14.42
C GLU A 160 18.75 -5.35 -12.98
N THR A 161 18.43 -6.63 -12.84
CA THR A 161 18.47 -7.38 -11.56
C THR A 161 19.90 -7.62 -11.06
N ALA A 162 20.92 -7.22 -11.82
CA ALA A 162 22.31 -7.35 -11.46
C ALA A 162 22.69 -6.28 -10.41
N GLY A 163 22.43 -6.58 -9.13
CA GLY A 163 22.87 -5.76 -8.00
C GLY A 163 21.75 -5.32 -7.04
N THR A 164 20.49 -5.61 -7.35
CA THR A 164 19.37 -5.36 -6.43
C THR A 164 19.29 -6.47 -5.40
N THR A 165 19.05 -6.12 -4.14
CA THR A 165 18.81 -7.14 -3.09
C THR A 165 17.41 -7.76 -3.24
N GLY A 166 16.53 -7.11 -4.01
CA GLY A 166 15.11 -7.40 -4.16
C GLY A 166 14.27 -6.98 -2.95
N TRP A 167 14.89 -6.35 -1.95
CA TRP A 167 14.18 -5.75 -0.82
C TRP A 167 13.76 -4.33 -1.17
N GLU A 168 12.54 -3.98 -0.81
CA GLU A 168 11.97 -2.65 -1.01
C GLU A 168 11.16 -2.24 0.22
N THR A 169 11.12 -0.93 0.48
CA THR A 169 10.21 -0.35 1.48
C THR A 169 9.09 0.40 0.79
N ILE A 170 7.86 0.09 1.21
CA ILE A 170 6.63 0.68 0.69
C ILE A 170 5.93 1.39 1.85
N LEU A 171 5.54 2.65 1.65
CA LEU A 171 4.79 3.44 2.62
C LEU A 171 3.34 3.59 2.15
N LEU A 172 2.42 3.04 2.94
CA LEU A 172 0.98 3.09 2.68
C LEU A 172 0.33 4.16 3.58
N PRO A 173 -0.29 5.21 3.02
CA PRO A 173 -1.00 6.20 3.82
C PRO A 173 -2.19 5.57 4.56
N LEU A 174 -2.30 5.79 5.86
CA LEU A 174 -3.39 5.23 6.67
C LEU A 174 -4.78 5.77 6.27
N ASN A 175 -4.85 6.94 5.65
CA ASN A 175 -6.09 7.51 5.11
C ASN A 175 -6.49 6.93 3.73
N ALA A 176 -5.60 6.19 3.06
CA ALA A 176 -5.86 5.61 1.75
C ALA A 176 -6.49 4.21 1.83
N PHE A 177 -6.52 3.57 3.00
CA PHE A 177 -7.17 2.28 3.13
C PHE A 177 -8.69 2.41 2.99
N VAL A 178 -9.27 1.44 2.30
CA VAL A 178 -10.68 1.41 1.98
C VAL A 178 -11.38 0.39 2.87
N ARG A 179 -12.49 0.81 3.49
CA ARG A 179 -13.31 -0.09 4.30
C ARG A 179 -14.09 -1.05 3.40
N THR A 180 -13.95 -2.33 3.69
CA THR A 180 -14.61 -3.44 3.00
C THR A 180 -15.28 -4.38 4.00
N ASN A 181 -16.27 -5.12 3.52
CA ASN A 181 -16.98 -6.14 4.26
C ASN A 181 -17.18 -7.34 3.33
N HIS A 182 -16.66 -8.51 3.71
CA HIS A 182 -16.66 -9.70 2.85
C HIS A 182 -16.11 -9.45 1.42
N GLY A 183 -15.17 -8.51 1.26
CA GLY A 183 -14.58 -8.12 -0.03
C GLY A 183 -15.35 -7.04 -0.80
N LEU A 184 -16.54 -6.65 -0.33
CA LEU A 184 -17.33 -5.57 -0.91
C LEU A 184 -16.97 -4.24 -0.25
N VAL A 185 -16.83 -3.17 -1.04
CA VAL A 185 -16.56 -1.83 -0.52
C VAL A 185 -17.82 -1.30 0.14
N VAL A 186 -17.69 -0.83 1.38
CA VAL A 186 -18.83 -0.36 2.16
C VAL A 186 -18.89 1.15 2.16
N GLU A 187 -19.96 1.72 1.63
CA GLU A 187 -20.27 3.14 1.77
C GLU A 187 -21.24 3.37 2.95
N PRO A 188 -21.14 4.51 3.67
CA PRO A 188 -20.16 5.58 3.52
C PRO A 188 -18.78 5.15 4.03
N GLN A 189 -17.72 5.54 3.32
CA GLN A 189 -16.36 5.32 3.79
C GLN A 189 -16.11 6.10 5.07
N THR A 190 -15.51 5.42 6.06
CA THR A 190 -15.03 6.05 7.30
C THR A 190 -13.52 5.89 7.36
N SER A 191 -12.83 6.91 7.87
CA SER A 191 -11.41 6.77 8.17
C SER A 191 -11.17 5.63 9.17
N ILE A 192 -10.02 4.97 9.05
CA ILE A 192 -9.57 3.96 10.02
C ILE A 192 -9.63 4.55 11.45
N LEU A 193 -10.20 3.80 12.39
CA LEU A 193 -10.17 4.15 13.81
C LEU A 193 -8.77 3.85 14.40
N ARG A 194 -7.81 4.75 14.15
CA ARG A 194 -6.36 4.53 14.38
C ARG A 194 -5.98 4.20 15.83
N GLN A 195 -6.73 4.70 16.81
CA GLN A 195 -6.53 4.42 18.23
C GLN A 195 -6.97 3.01 18.65
N ARG A 196 -7.78 2.34 17.83
CA ARG A 196 -8.44 1.07 18.16
C ARG A 196 -8.17 -0.01 17.12
N VAL A 197 -6.91 -0.14 16.71
CA VAL A 197 -6.48 -1.19 15.78
C VAL A 197 -6.36 -2.52 16.53
N LYS A 198 -7.02 -3.56 16.02
CA LYS A 198 -7.00 -4.94 16.56
C LYS A 198 -5.86 -5.74 15.96
N SER A 199 -5.75 -5.74 14.63
CA SER A 199 -4.73 -6.50 13.93
C SER A 199 -4.38 -5.92 12.56
N ILE A 200 -3.19 -6.26 12.10
CA ILE A 200 -2.66 -6.00 10.77
C ILE A 200 -2.30 -7.36 10.15
N GLY A 201 -2.66 -7.55 8.90
CA GLY A 201 -2.38 -8.76 8.16
C GLY A 201 -2.10 -8.51 6.69
N ILE A 202 -1.60 -9.54 6.03
CA ILE A 202 -1.41 -9.55 4.58
C ILE A 202 -2.20 -10.73 4.01
N GLY A 203 -2.92 -10.47 2.93
CA GLY A 203 -3.67 -11.46 2.16
C GLY A 203 -3.18 -11.55 0.71
N LEU A 204 -3.36 -12.72 0.13
CA LEU A 204 -3.21 -13.01 -1.29
C LEU A 204 -4.56 -13.56 -1.77
N THR A 205 -5.18 -12.84 -2.70
CA THR A 205 -6.50 -13.15 -3.27
C THR A 205 -6.49 -12.98 -4.79
N ASP A 206 -5.34 -13.15 -5.42
CA ASP A 206 -5.13 -12.96 -6.86
C ASP A 206 -5.74 -14.07 -7.72
N ARG A 207 -6.08 -15.21 -7.11
CA ARG A 207 -6.65 -16.41 -7.75
C ARG A 207 -5.80 -16.96 -8.89
N VAL A 208 -4.52 -16.60 -8.93
CA VAL A 208 -3.56 -17.15 -9.89
C VAL A 208 -3.02 -18.45 -9.28
N GLU A 209 -3.15 -19.57 -9.98
CA GLU A 209 -2.66 -20.84 -9.44
C GLU A 209 -1.13 -20.87 -9.31
N GLY A 210 -0.63 -21.69 -8.38
CA GLY A 210 0.79 -21.94 -8.23
C GLY A 210 1.42 -21.35 -6.97
N PRO A 211 2.76 -21.38 -6.89
CA PRO A 211 3.47 -21.01 -5.67
C PRO A 211 3.49 -19.49 -5.47
N TYR A 212 3.61 -19.10 -4.21
CA TYR A 212 3.88 -17.72 -3.82
C TYR A 212 4.93 -17.65 -2.69
N ASP A 213 5.70 -16.57 -2.65
CA ASP A 213 6.75 -16.30 -1.68
C ASP A 213 6.90 -14.80 -1.42
N LEU A 214 6.35 -14.35 -0.28
CA LEU A 214 6.52 -12.99 0.22
C LEU A 214 7.41 -13.01 1.45
N ARG A 215 8.52 -12.27 1.40
CA ARG A 215 9.44 -12.11 2.53
C ARG A 215 9.22 -10.75 3.16
N ILE A 216 9.07 -10.73 4.48
CA ILE A 216 8.73 -9.55 5.26
C ILE A 216 9.79 -9.35 6.32
N HIS A 217 10.59 -8.29 6.18
CA HIS A 217 11.59 -7.94 7.17
C HIS A 217 10.96 -7.19 8.34
N LYS A 218 10.15 -6.17 8.06
CA LYS A 218 9.55 -5.30 9.08
C LYS A 218 8.24 -4.69 8.59
N ILE A 219 7.28 -4.57 9.52
CA ILE A 219 6.04 -3.80 9.35
C ILE A 219 5.96 -2.83 10.53
N TRP A 220 5.82 -1.53 10.29
CA TRP A 220 5.78 -0.53 11.35
C TRP A 220 4.98 0.71 10.96
N ALA A 221 4.42 1.40 11.94
CA ALA A 221 3.77 2.69 11.74
C ALA A 221 4.82 3.80 11.79
N THR A 222 4.71 4.81 10.92
CA THR A 222 5.68 5.90 10.88
C THR A 222 5.12 7.22 10.33
N ASN A 223 5.79 8.32 10.69
CA ASN A 223 5.70 9.62 10.02
C ASN A 223 6.94 9.91 9.16
N GLY A 224 7.92 9.01 9.16
CA GLY A 224 9.19 9.17 8.46
C GLY A 224 10.30 8.24 8.95
N MET A 225 11.43 8.25 8.26
CA MET A 225 12.58 7.40 8.64
C MET A 225 13.62 8.25 9.38
N SER A 226 14.02 7.78 10.56
CA SER A 226 15.19 8.31 11.29
C SER A 226 16.48 8.04 10.51
N GLU A 227 17.57 8.74 10.83
CA GLU A 227 18.88 8.52 10.19
C GLU A 227 19.35 7.06 10.30
N ALA A 228 19.09 6.42 11.43
CA ALA A 228 19.42 5.00 11.62
C ALA A 228 18.56 4.08 10.72
N GLU A 229 17.28 4.38 10.55
CA GLU A 229 16.40 3.62 9.66
C GLU A 229 16.73 3.82 8.18
N ILE A 230 17.18 5.02 7.83
CA ILE A 230 17.70 5.37 6.51
C ILE A 230 18.98 4.58 6.20
N GLU A 231 19.91 4.51 7.14
CA GLU A 231 21.14 3.75 6.95
C GLU A 231 20.84 2.25 6.83
N GLU A 232 19.91 1.74 7.64
CA GLU A 232 19.42 0.38 7.51
C GLU A 232 18.72 0.15 6.14
N GLU A 233 17.94 1.11 5.67
CA GLU A 233 17.26 1.06 4.37
C GLU A 233 18.28 0.96 3.23
N ARG A 234 19.31 1.81 3.25
CA ARG A 234 20.40 1.76 2.27
C ARG A 234 21.15 0.45 2.33
N ARG A 235 21.37 -0.10 3.53
CA ARG A 235 22.05 -1.39 3.70
C ARG A 235 21.22 -2.56 3.16
N ILE A 236 19.91 -2.58 3.41
CA ILE A 236 19.05 -3.72 3.06
C ILE A 236 18.53 -3.63 1.62
N CYS A 237 18.06 -2.46 1.20
CA CYS A 237 17.47 -2.26 -0.12
C CYS A 237 18.52 -1.84 -1.16
N GLY A 238 19.69 -1.33 -0.75
CA GLY A 238 20.76 -0.96 -1.68
C GLY A 238 20.33 0.13 -2.66
N VAL A 239 20.45 -0.15 -3.96
CA VAL A 239 20.00 0.74 -5.05
C VAL A 239 18.49 1.03 -5.00
N ASP A 240 17.74 0.15 -4.35
CA ASP A 240 16.28 0.20 -4.24
C ASP A 240 15.80 0.91 -2.99
N ALA A 241 16.72 1.45 -2.17
CA ALA A 241 16.38 2.25 -1.02
C ALA A 241 15.52 3.47 -1.42
N LEU A 242 14.54 3.81 -0.57
CA LEU A 242 13.79 5.04 -0.74
C LEU A 242 14.76 6.23 -0.73
N PRO A 243 14.63 7.19 -1.68
CA PRO A 243 15.42 8.40 -1.64
C PRO A 243 15.15 9.10 -0.31
N VAL A 244 16.21 9.29 0.45
CA VAL A 244 16.17 10.02 1.70
C VAL A 244 15.72 11.43 1.37
N ASP A 245 14.64 11.87 2.03
CA ASP A 245 14.06 13.23 1.97
C ASP A 245 12.78 13.42 1.15
N GLU A 246 12.07 12.36 0.76
CA GLU A 246 10.88 12.60 -0.06
C GLU A 246 9.71 13.32 0.65
N GLY A 247 9.65 13.45 1.99
CA GLY A 247 8.82 14.52 2.59
C GLY A 247 8.49 14.50 4.08
N VAL A 248 9.27 13.80 4.89
CA VAL A 248 9.11 13.83 6.36
C VAL A 248 9.37 15.23 6.93
N ARG A 249 10.29 16.01 6.34
CA ARG A 249 10.63 17.37 6.80
C ARG A 249 9.65 18.45 6.33
N SER A 250 8.91 18.23 5.24
CA SER A 250 8.04 19.24 4.62
C SER A 250 6.55 19.06 4.93
N GLY A 251 6.18 18.05 5.73
CA GLY A 251 4.78 17.79 6.06
C GLY A 251 3.92 17.37 4.86
N TRP A 252 4.53 17.06 3.71
CA TRP A 252 3.88 16.58 2.49
C TRP A 252 2.64 17.37 2.01
N THR A 253 2.53 18.65 2.35
CA THR A 253 1.79 19.59 1.51
C THR A 253 2.72 20.03 0.39
N ARG A 254 2.57 19.43 -0.80
CA ARG A 254 2.87 20.17 -2.03
C ARG A 254 1.82 21.28 -2.14
N GLU A 255 1.95 22.35 -1.34
CA GLU A 255 1.59 23.65 -1.89
C GLU A 255 2.56 23.80 -3.05
N SER A 256 2.02 23.64 -4.25
CA SER A 256 2.64 24.12 -5.47
C SER A 256 3.27 25.46 -5.12
N ALA A 257 4.59 25.49 -5.07
CA ALA A 257 5.35 26.71 -5.08
C ALA A 257 4.97 27.39 -6.40
N GLN A 258 3.86 28.14 -6.34
CA GLN A 258 3.65 29.27 -7.21
C GLN A 258 4.95 30.02 -7.10
N GLN A 259 5.64 30.09 -8.23
CA GLN A 259 6.70 31.05 -8.46
C GLN A 259 6.19 32.38 -7.88
N HIS A 260 6.67 32.73 -6.70
CA HIS A 260 6.80 34.13 -6.34
C HIS A 260 7.89 34.66 -7.26
N THR A 261 7.52 34.85 -8.54
CA THR A 261 8.08 35.92 -9.34
C THR A 261 7.86 37.17 -8.51
N SER A 262 8.95 37.65 -7.92
CA SER A 262 9.06 38.99 -7.39
C SER A 262 8.48 39.93 -8.45
N PRO A 263 7.50 40.80 -8.15
CA PRO A 263 7.08 41.79 -9.11
C PRO A 263 8.30 42.64 -9.46
N GLN A 264 8.75 42.55 -10.71
CA GLN A 264 9.68 43.52 -11.27
C GLN A 264 9.07 44.91 -11.05
N GLU A 265 9.83 45.78 -10.40
CA GLU A 265 9.53 47.20 -10.29
C GLU A 265 9.25 47.78 -11.68
N ALA A 266 7.99 48.15 -11.92
CA ALA A 266 7.63 49.00 -13.05
C ALA A 266 8.28 50.39 -12.85
N PRO A 267 8.81 51.02 -13.92
CA PRO A 267 9.44 52.31 -13.80
C PRO A 267 8.40 53.38 -13.46
N LYS A 268 8.68 54.17 -12.42
CA LYS A 268 7.86 55.28 -11.94
C LYS A 268 7.70 56.35 -13.01
N ALA A 269 6.49 56.50 -13.56
CA ALA A 269 6.07 57.70 -14.28
C ALA A 269 5.37 58.68 -13.31
N LYS A 270 5.86 59.92 -13.29
CA LYS A 270 5.41 61.01 -12.43
C LYS A 270 4.14 61.69 -12.97
N LYS A 271 3.34 62.19 -12.02
CA LYS A 271 2.46 63.37 -12.05
C LYS A 271 1.06 63.24 -12.69
N GLY A 272 0.07 63.54 -11.87
CA GLY A 272 -0.72 64.75 -12.09
C GLY A 272 -2.21 64.53 -12.33
N LEU A 273 -3.00 65.10 -11.42
CA LEU A 273 -4.44 65.28 -11.45
C LEU A 273 -4.84 66.17 -12.66
N LYS A 274 -4.80 65.65 -13.90
CA LYS A 274 -5.16 66.41 -15.12
C LYS A 274 -5.48 65.55 -16.35
N ALA A 275 -6.06 64.37 -16.17
CA ALA A 275 -6.51 63.50 -17.28
C ALA A 275 -7.98 63.06 -17.14
N LEU A 276 -8.80 63.83 -16.42
CA LEU A 276 -10.26 63.70 -16.36
C LEU A 276 -10.86 64.92 -17.08
N ARG A 277 -10.82 64.93 -18.42
CA ARG A 277 -11.58 65.79 -19.36
C ARG A 277 -10.90 65.73 -20.73
N SER A 278 -11.27 64.79 -21.60
CA SER A 278 -11.12 64.92 -23.07
C SER A 278 -11.59 63.70 -23.87
N GLU A 279 -12.68 63.03 -23.46
CA GLU A 279 -13.31 61.98 -24.30
C GLU A 279 -14.77 62.29 -24.63
N TRP A 280 -15.11 63.56 -24.87
CA TRP A 280 -16.44 63.96 -25.35
C TRP A 280 -16.44 65.09 -26.39
N ASP A 281 -15.30 65.38 -27.04
CA ASP A 281 -15.27 66.25 -28.22
C ASP A 281 -14.19 65.77 -29.20
N GLN A 282 -14.53 64.76 -30.00
CA GLN A 282 -14.12 64.60 -31.40
C GLN A 282 -14.94 63.51 -32.08
#